data_AF-A0A414U9I8-F1
#
_entry.id   AF-A0A414U9I8-F1
#
_cell.length_a   1.000
_cell.length_b   1.000
_cell.length_c   1.000
_cell.angle_alpha   90.00
_cell.angle_beta   90.00
_cell.angle_gamma   90.00
#
_symmetry.space_group_name_H-M   'P 1'
#
loop_
_entity.id
_entity.type
_entity.pdbx_description
1 polymer ?
#
loop_
_entity_poly.entity_id
_entity_poly.type
_entity_poly.pdbx_seq_one_letter_code
_entity_poly.pdbx_strand_id
1 'polypeptide(L)'
;MQKFVCSISRKDLQGLSDLAMQVYRNPDELPFTYFRPIRDRLYSWGFDAIKDAQAVMYLGRGDYDSYQIARNDLEDSGWLSPEIEINSLDKIPLGEYLQAGISKMKSTDWA
;
A
#
# COMPACT_ATOMS: atom_id res chain seq x y z
N MET A 1 5.69 18.78 -10.50
CA MET A 1 4.81 17.68 -10.09
C MET A 1 4.60 16.76 -11.28
N GLN A 2 5.21 15.59 -11.25
CA GLN A 2 5.02 14.54 -12.24
C GLN A 2 3.62 13.95 -12.08
N LYS A 3 2.99 13.57 -13.20
CA LYS A 3 1.70 12.87 -13.17
C LYS A 3 1.97 11.37 -13.09
N PHE A 4 1.53 10.74 -12.01
CA PHE A 4 1.61 9.29 -11.83
C PHE A 4 0.27 8.65 -12.16
N VAL A 5 0.33 7.44 -12.73
CA VAL A 5 -0.83 6.57 -12.86
C VAL A 5 -0.52 5.33 -12.06
N CYS A 6 -1.46 4.92 -11.21
CA CYS A 6 -1.32 3.74 -10.36
C CYS A 6 -1.15 2.51 -11.26
N SER A 7 0.04 1.92 -11.20
CA SER A 7 0.46 0.74 -11.97
C SER A 7 -0.19 -0.55 -11.48
N ILE A 8 -0.74 -0.53 -10.26
CA ILE A 8 -1.45 -1.67 -9.67
C ILE A 8 -2.96 -1.53 -9.80
N SER A 9 -3.63 -2.64 -10.11
CA SER A 9 -5.08 -2.65 -10.26
C SER A 9 -5.77 -2.41 -8.91
N ARG A 10 -6.93 -1.74 -8.96
CA ARG A 10 -7.83 -1.59 -7.80
C ARG A 10 -8.14 -2.93 -7.15
N LYS A 11 -8.30 -3.99 -7.95
CA LYS A 11 -8.60 -5.35 -7.48
C LYS A 11 -7.44 -5.92 -6.66
N ASP A 12 -6.20 -5.72 -7.09
CA ASP A 12 -5.03 -6.25 -6.38
C ASP A 12 -4.80 -5.53 -5.06
N LEU A 13 -5.01 -4.20 -5.01
CA LEU A 13 -4.97 -3.44 -3.76
C LEU A 13 -6.10 -3.83 -2.80
N GLN A 14 -7.31 -4.06 -3.31
CA GLN A 14 -8.42 -4.56 -2.48
C GLN A 14 -8.10 -5.95 -1.94
N GLY A 15 -7.52 -6.84 -2.76
CA GLY A 15 -7.08 -8.16 -2.31
C GLY A 15 -6.02 -8.11 -1.22
N LEU A 16 -5.07 -7.17 -1.30
CA LEU A 16 -4.08 -6.94 -0.24
C LEU A 16 -4.74 -6.40 1.04
N SER A 17 -5.70 -5.47 0.90
CA SER A 17 -6.49 -4.97 2.02
C SER A 17 -7.22 -6.09 2.75
N ASP A 18 -7.95 -6.93 2.01
CA ASP A 18 -8.73 -8.02 2.57
C ASP A 18 -7.83 -9.07 3.25
N LEU A 19 -6.68 -9.38 2.63
CA LEU A 19 -5.66 -10.24 3.22
C LEU A 19 -5.14 -9.67 4.54
N ALA A 20 -4.82 -8.38 4.58
CA ALA A 20 -4.36 -7.72 5.78
C ALA A 20 -5.41 -7.77 6.90
N MET A 21 -6.67 -7.49 6.59
CA MET A 21 -7.78 -7.58 7.54
C MET A 21 -7.99 -9.01 8.08
N GLN A 22 -7.84 -10.03 7.22
CA GLN A 22 -7.91 -11.43 7.65
C GLN A 22 -6.75 -11.76 8.61
N VAL A 23 -5.56 -11.27 8.28
CA VAL A 23 -4.36 -11.32 9.13
C VAL A 23 -4.50 -10.39 10.34
N TYR A 24 -5.59 -9.70 10.64
CA TYR A 24 -5.73 -9.01 11.94
C TYR A 24 -6.65 -9.75 12.91
N ARG A 25 -7.43 -10.71 12.41
CA ARG A 25 -8.51 -11.35 13.16
C ARG A 25 -8.07 -12.52 14.04
N ASN A 26 -6.81 -12.98 13.97
CA ASN A 26 -6.25 -14.01 14.86
C ASN A 26 -5.15 -13.41 15.77
N PRO A 27 -5.52 -12.68 16.84
CA PRO A 27 -4.56 -12.02 17.73
C PRO A 27 -3.78 -12.98 18.65
N ASP A 28 -4.21 -14.25 18.77
CA ASP A 28 -3.63 -15.22 19.71
C ASP A 28 -2.37 -15.92 19.19
N GLU A 29 -1.98 -15.69 17.92
CA GLU A 29 -0.76 -16.21 17.30
C GLU A 29 0.17 -15.06 16.91
N LEU A 30 0.86 -14.47 17.89
CA LEU A 30 1.88 -13.42 17.65
C LEU A 30 3.32 -13.96 17.57
N PRO A 31 3.74 -14.63 16.47
CA PRO A 31 5.12 -14.64 16.03
C PRO A 31 5.34 -13.87 14.71
N PHE A 32 6.60 -13.51 14.45
CA PHE A 32 7.13 -12.83 13.24
C PHE A 32 6.64 -13.37 11.88
N THR A 33 6.06 -14.58 11.84
CA THR A 33 5.57 -15.26 10.63
C THR A 33 4.22 -14.75 10.12
N TYR A 34 3.50 -13.93 10.88
CA TYR A 34 2.10 -13.61 10.59
C TYR A 34 1.88 -12.69 9.40
N PHE A 35 2.80 -11.74 9.18
CA PHE A 35 2.77 -10.88 8.01
C PHE A 35 3.33 -11.55 6.75
N ARG A 36 3.83 -12.79 6.84
CA ARG A 36 4.39 -13.51 5.70
C ARG A 36 3.46 -13.54 4.48
N PRO A 37 2.15 -13.81 4.59
CA PRO A 37 1.26 -13.75 3.43
C PRO A 37 1.20 -12.37 2.78
N ILE A 38 1.20 -11.30 3.58
CA ILE A 38 1.23 -9.91 3.11
C ILE A 38 2.57 -9.63 2.41
N ARG A 39 3.68 -9.99 3.03
CA ARG A 39 5.03 -9.84 2.48
C ARG A 39 5.21 -10.63 1.20
N ASP A 40 4.81 -11.90 1.15
CA ASP A 40 4.90 -12.77 -0.03
C ASP A 40 4.10 -12.16 -1.19
N ARG A 41 2.91 -11.60 -0.90
CA ARG A 41 2.12 -10.88 -1.90
C ARG A 41 2.85 -9.63 -2.41
N LEU A 42 3.43 -8.83 -1.52
CA LEU A 42 4.18 -7.63 -1.89
C LEU A 42 5.45 -7.98 -2.69
N TYR A 43 6.21 -8.99 -2.29
CA TYR A 43 7.40 -9.44 -3.04
C TYR A 43 7.08 -9.96 -4.44
N SER A 44 5.82 -10.39 -4.68
CA SER A 44 5.38 -10.77 -6.03
C SER A 44 5.13 -9.57 -6.96
N TRP A 45 5.14 -8.35 -6.43
CA TRP A 45 4.89 -7.13 -7.20
C TRP A 45 6.18 -6.46 -7.67
N GLY A 46 6.09 -5.75 -8.78
CA GLY A 46 7.15 -4.85 -9.23
C GLY A 46 7.29 -3.65 -8.29
N PHE A 47 8.47 -3.01 -8.30
CA PHE A 47 8.76 -1.96 -7.33
C PHE A 47 7.79 -0.76 -7.43
N ASP A 48 7.38 -0.38 -8.64
CA ASP A 48 6.41 0.72 -8.82
C ASP A 48 5.05 0.42 -8.18
N ALA A 49 4.61 -0.83 -8.18
CA ALA A 49 3.39 -1.24 -7.50
C ALA A 49 3.51 -1.15 -5.96
N ILE A 50 4.71 -1.37 -5.40
CA ILE A 50 4.99 -1.13 -3.96
C ILE A 50 4.87 0.36 -3.63
N LYS A 51 5.48 1.21 -4.46
CA LYS A 51 5.40 2.68 -4.31
C LYS A 51 3.96 3.18 -4.37
N ASP A 52 3.19 2.64 -5.31
CA ASP A 52 1.78 2.97 -5.48
C ASP A 52 0.95 2.51 -4.28
N ALA A 53 1.18 1.28 -3.78
CA ALA A 53 0.50 0.76 -2.60
C ALA A 53 0.80 1.61 -1.35
N GLN A 54 2.05 2.06 -1.18
CA GLN A 54 2.40 2.97 -0.09
C GLN A 54 1.67 4.31 -0.20
N ALA A 55 1.65 4.94 -1.39
CA ALA A 55 0.95 6.20 -1.55
C ALA A 55 -0.56 6.07 -1.30
N VAL A 56 -1.18 4.97 -1.75
CA VAL A 56 -2.59 4.68 -1.46
C VAL A 56 -2.81 4.50 0.04
N MET A 57 -1.93 3.76 0.72
CA MET A 57 -1.99 3.60 2.17
C MET A 57 -1.87 4.95 2.90
N TYR A 58 -0.92 5.81 2.54
CA TYR A 58 -0.75 7.12 3.18
C TYR A 58 -1.91 8.09 2.87
N LEU A 59 -2.47 8.03 1.66
CA LEU A 59 -3.72 8.71 1.32
C LEU A 59 -4.88 8.24 2.21
N GLY A 60 -4.98 6.94 2.46
CA GLY A 60 -5.97 6.35 3.35
C GLY A 60 -5.78 6.75 4.81
N ARG A 61 -4.54 6.80 5.29
CA ARG A 61 -4.17 7.29 6.62
C ARG A 61 -4.56 8.76 6.83
N GLY A 62 -4.68 9.52 5.75
CA GLY A 62 -5.08 10.92 5.77
C GLY A 62 -3.91 11.90 5.78
N ASP A 63 -2.70 11.45 5.43
CA ASP A 63 -1.51 12.31 5.36
C ASP A 63 -1.53 13.25 4.15
N TYR A 64 -2.26 12.87 3.10
CA TYR A 64 -2.29 13.57 1.83
C TYR A 64 -3.72 13.74 1.32
N ASP A 65 -3.97 14.86 0.64
CA ASP A 65 -5.27 15.18 0.05
C ASP A 65 -5.55 14.43 -1.26
N SER A 66 -4.51 13.92 -1.93
CA SER A 66 -4.65 13.17 -3.17
C SER A 66 -3.51 12.20 -3.41
N TYR A 67 -3.78 11.18 -4.23
CA TYR A 67 -2.78 10.21 -4.68
C TYR A 67 -1.57 10.87 -5.36
N GLN A 68 -1.81 11.88 -6.19
CA GLN A 68 -0.72 12.59 -6.89
C GLN A 68 0.22 13.27 -5.89
N ILE A 69 -0.31 13.92 -4.86
CA ILE A 69 0.52 14.57 -3.82
C ILE A 69 1.32 13.51 -3.08
N ALA A 70 0.68 12.43 -2.63
CA ALA A 70 1.35 11.33 -1.94
C ALA A 70 2.47 10.72 -2.79
N ARG A 71 2.23 10.43 -4.07
CA ARG A 71 3.24 9.83 -4.95
C ARG A 71 4.39 10.75 -5.30
N ASN A 72 4.14 12.04 -5.50
CA ASN A 72 5.21 12.99 -5.77
C ASN A 72 6.08 13.19 -4.53
N ASP A 73 5.47 13.35 -3.35
CA ASP A 73 6.21 13.55 -2.10
C ASP A 73 7.11 12.35 -1.76
N LEU A 74 6.61 11.12 -1.96
CA LEU A 74 7.41 9.91 -1.80
C LEU A 74 8.53 9.80 -2.87
N GLU A 75 8.27 10.21 -4.11
CA GLU A 75 9.29 10.24 -5.16
C GLU A 75 10.40 11.25 -4.84
N ASP A 76 10.03 12.43 -4.33
CA ASP A 76 10.96 13.50 -3.95
C ASP A 76 11.77 13.13 -2.69
N SER A 77 11.17 12.36 -1.77
CA SER A 77 11.85 11.82 -0.58
C SER A 77 12.89 10.75 -0.93
N GLY A 78 12.78 10.15 -2.12
CA GLY A 78 13.64 9.08 -2.60
C GLY A 78 13.21 7.71 -2.08
N TRP A 79 13.45 6.71 -2.92
CA TRP A 79 13.11 5.31 -2.65
C TRP A 79 14.35 4.52 -2.28
N LEU A 80 14.23 3.67 -1.27
CA LEU A 80 15.28 2.72 -0.91
C LEU A 80 15.12 1.41 -1.70
N SER A 81 15.55 0.29 -1.15
CA SER A 81 15.33 -1.01 -1.79
C SER A 81 13.89 -1.50 -1.62
N PRO A 82 13.36 -2.32 -2.54
CA PRO A 82 12.04 -2.91 -2.41
C PRO A 82 11.81 -3.60 -1.05
N GLU A 83 12.83 -4.27 -0.52
CA GLU A 83 12.77 -4.94 0.79
C GLU A 83 12.54 -3.96 1.94
N ILE A 84 13.19 -2.79 1.91
CA ILE A 84 13.00 -1.75 2.93
C ILE A 84 11.60 -1.15 2.80
N GLU A 85 11.17 -0.87 1.57
CA GLU A 85 9.85 -0.26 1.31
C GLU A 85 8.68 -1.20 1.63
N ILE A 86 8.85 -2.51 1.46
CA ILE A 86 7.85 -3.49 1.88
C ILE A 86 7.65 -3.44 3.40
N ASN A 87 8.69 -3.20 4.20
CA ASN A 87 8.53 -3.08 5.66
C ASN A 87 7.65 -1.87 6.05
N SER A 88 7.58 -0.82 5.22
CA SER A 88 6.69 0.33 5.46
C SER A 88 5.22 0.00 5.26
N LEU A 89 4.90 -1.05 4.49
CA LEU A 89 3.56 -1.60 4.30
C LEU A 89 3.23 -2.67 5.34
N ASP A 90 4.25 -3.26 5.95
CA ASP A 90 4.15 -4.33 6.93
C ASP A 90 3.72 -3.81 8.34
N LYS A 91 2.56 -3.14 8.41
CA LYS A 91 2.06 -2.51 9.65
C LYS A 91 0.55 -2.61 9.81
N ILE A 92 0.09 -2.72 11.04
CA ILE A 92 -1.34 -2.57 11.39
C ILE A 92 -1.64 -1.07 11.48
N PRO A 93 -2.78 -0.54 10.98
CA PRO A 93 -3.85 -1.22 10.24
C PRO A 93 -3.75 -1.06 8.70
N LEU A 94 -2.80 -1.73 8.02
CA LEU A 94 -2.64 -1.66 6.55
C LEU A 94 -3.96 -1.87 5.80
N GLY A 95 -4.77 -2.85 6.19
CA GLY A 95 -6.04 -3.15 5.52
C GLY A 95 -6.97 -1.96 5.48
N GLU A 96 -7.22 -1.36 6.64
CA GLU A 96 -8.08 -0.18 6.78
C GLU A 96 -7.51 1.04 6.03
N TYR A 97 -6.19 1.23 6.07
CA TYR A 97 -5.55 2.31 5.30
C TYR A 97 -5.67 2.09 3.80
N LEU A 98 -5.47 0.88 3.29
CA LEU A 98 -5.64 0.59 1.87
C LEU A 98 -7.11 0.78 1.46
N GLN A 99 -8.07 0.28 2.23
CA GLN A 99 -9.49 0.44 1.94
C GLN A 99 -9.90 1.92 1.88
N ALA A 100 -9.47 2.71 2.87
CA ALA A 100 -9.72 4.15 2.91
C ALA A 100 -9.04 4.85 1.71
N GLY A 101 -7.79 4.50 1.40
CA GLY A 101 -7.04 5.05 0.29
C GLY A 101 -7.69 4.79 -1.06
N ILE A 102 -8.06 3.52 -1.32
CA ILE A 102 -8.78 3.10 -2.54
C ILE A 102 -10.07 3.90 -2.71
N SER A 103 -10.80 4.18 -1.63
CA SER A 103 -12.06 4.96 -1.70
C SER A 103 -11.86 6.42 -2.08
N LYS A 104 -10.67 6.99 -1.83
CA LYS A 104 -10.30 8.38 -2.15
C LYS A 104 -9.67 8.54 -3.53
N MET A 105 -9.24 7.45 -4.17
CA MET A 105 -8.65 7.46 -5.51
C MET A 105 -9.65 7.91 -6.57
N LYS A 106 -9.23 8.77 -7.50
CA LYS A 106 -10.06 9.21 -8.63
C LYS A 106 -9.95 8.22 -9.79
N SER A 107 -10.93 8.22 -10.69
CA SER A 107 -10.89 7.39 -11.90
C SER A 107 -9.62 7.63 -12.73
N THR A 108 -9.13 8.86 -12.77
CA THR A 108 -7.92 9.27 -13.49
C THR A 108 -6.60 8.85 -12.82
N ASP A 109 -6.65 8.37 -11.59
CA ASP A 109 -5.45 7.89 -10.88
C ASP A 109 -5.14 6.43 -11.22
N TRP A 110 -6.07 5.70 -11.84
CA TRP A 110 -5.92 4.29 -12.23
C TRP A 110 -5.45 4.15 -13.69
N ALA A 111 -4.70 3.09 -13.98
CA ALA A 111 -4.31 2.68 -15.33
C ALA A 111 -5.48 2.13 -16.16
#